data_AF-A0A9Q0LCN9-F1
#
_entry.id   AF-A0A9Q0LCN9-F1
#
_cell.length_a   1.000
_cell.length_b   1.000
_cell.length_c   1.000
_cell.angle_alpha   90.00
_cell.angle_beta   90.00
_cell.angle_gamma   90.00
#
_symmetry.space_group_name_H-M   'P 1'
#
loop_
_entity.id
_entity.type
_entity.pdbx_description
1 polymer ?
#
loop_
_entity_poly.entity_id
_entity_poly.type
_entity_poly.pdbx_seq_one_letter_code
_entity_poly.pdbx_strand_id
1 'polypeptide(L)'
;MPKDTLLNVSRWMKDKSIHFFIAKYIHFGFSNQCYIVISPEFFIELKADPNRIRYGTLKFQQYLLKIEKVLYKKIDPHKITIVFKDFEKPKQKNKFLKFLSSSKESESESIEQKEPKIILIERTYTIKDPKKFLQLLSKNMKKIKKIKQKLN
;
A
#
# COMPACT_ATOMS: atom_id res chain seq x y z
N MET A 1 14.93 -9.73 -9.69
CA MET A 1 13.92 -8.71 -9.30
C MET A 1 13.14 -8.33 -10.55
N PRO A 2 11.80 -8.26 -10.56
CA PRO A 2 11.10 -7.65 -11.68
C PRO A 2 11.59 -6.20 -11.81
N LYS A 3 11.91 -5.78 -13.04
CA LYS A 3 12.28 -4.38 -13.31
C LYS A 3 11.16 -3.49 -12.80
N ASP A 4 11.49 -2.43 -12.06
CA ASP A 4 10.56 -1.45 -11.53
C ASP A 4 9.60 -1.00 -12.67
N THR A 5 8.36 -1.50 -12.69
CA THR A 5 7.41 -1.21 -13.76
C THR A 5 7.03 0.26 -13.68
N LEU A 6 7.46 1.04 -14.67
CA LEU A 6 7.05 2.42 -14.81
C LEU A 6 5.60 2.49 -15.30
N LEU A 7 4.75 3.13 -14.52
CA LEU A 7 3.33 3.26 -14.81
C LEU A 7 3.01 4.68 -15.26
N ASN A 8 2.21 4.79 -16.33
CA ASN A 8 1.65 6.06 -16.79
C ASN A 8 0.29 6.29 -16.10
N VAL A 9 0.24 7.21 -15.14
CA VAL A 9 -1.01 7.53 -14.41
C VAL A 9 -2.01 8.36 -15.21
N SER A 10 -1.60 8.95 -16.34
CA SER A 10 -2.50 9.73 -17.19
C SER A 10 -3.63 8.88 -17.76
N ARG A 11 -3.39 7.58 -17.99
CA ARG A 11 -4.43 6.64 -18.44
C ARG A 11 -5.48 6.39 -17.35
N TRP A 12 -5.05 6.34 -16.09
CA TRP A 12 -5.96 6.10 -14.96
C TRP A 12 -6.81 7.33 -14.65
N MET A 13 -6.29 8.54 -14.88
CA MET A 13 -7.04 9.80 -14.71
C MET A 13 -8.24 9.97 -15.65
N LYS A 14 -8.38 9.15 -16.70
CA LYS A 14 -9.56 9.19 -17.59
C LYS A 14 -10.82 8.68 -16.89
N ASP A 15 -10.67 7.82 -15.89
CA ASP A 15 -11.78 7.31 -15.09
C ASP A 15 -12.12 8.31 -13.97
N LYS A 16 -13.35 8.81 -13.96
CA LYS A 16 -13.85 9.78 -12.96
C LYS A 16 -13.87 9.23 -11.54
N SER A 17 -13.81 7.92 -11.37
CA SER A 17 -13.75 7.25 -10.06
C SER A 17 -12.33 7.25 -9.47
N ILE A 18 -11.32 7.50 -10.30
CA ILE A 18 -9.91 7.51 -9.90
C ILE A 18 -9.49 8.94 -9.59
N HIS A 19 -8.90 9.12 -8.41
CA HIS A 19 -8.46 10.40 -7.90
C HIS A 19 -6.96 10.39 -7.68
N PHE A 20 -6.32 11.50 -8.01
CA PHE A 20 -4.87 11.63 -7.98
C PHE A 20 -4.46 12.77 -7.05
N PHE A 21 -3.45 12.52 -6.22
CA PHE A 21 -2.88 13.48 -5.29
C PHE A 21 -1.35 13.49 -5.40
N ILE A 22 -0.78 14.69 -5.47
CA ILE A 22 0.66 14.88 -5.34
C ILE A 22 0.99 14.88 -3.84
N ALA A 23 1.95 14.05 -3.46
CA ALA A 23 2.36 13.91 -2.07
C ALA A 23 3.88 13.77 -1.94
N LYS A 24 4.37 13.81 -0.70
CA LYS A 24 5.71 13.36 -0.34
C LYS A 24 5.58 12.22 0.65
N TYR A 25 6.12 11.05 0.33
CA TYR A 25 6.21 9.94 1.28
C TYR A 25 7.31 10.23 2.30
N ILE A 26 6.98 10.11 3.60
CA ILE A 26 7.90 10.39 4.72
C ILE A 26 8.36 9.05 5.32
N HIS A 27 9.67 8.83 5.36
CA HIS A 27 10.28 7.64 5.95
C HIS A 27 11.64 7.97 6.57
N PHE A 28 11.80 7.71 7.88
CA PHE A 28 13.06 7.91 8.64
C PHE A 28 13.80 9.23 8.33
N GLY A 29 13.10 10.36 8.36
CA GLY A 29 13.70 11.68 8.10
C GLY A 29 13.87 12.05 6.62
N PHE A 30 13.65 11.11 5.69
CA PHE A 30 13.66 11.36 4.26
C PHE A 30 12.25 11.63 3.74
N SER A 31 12.15 12.50 2.73
CA SER A 31 10.92 12.73 1.99
C SER A 31 11.15 12.51 0.50
N ASN A 32 10.32 11.67 -0.13
CA ASN A 32 10.38 11.41 -1.56
C ASN A 32 9.08 11.88 -2.21
N GLN A 33 9.17 12.61 -3.32
CA GLN A 33 7.98 12.97 -4.08
C GLN A 33 7.31 11.69 -4.61
N CYS A 34 6.02 11.58 -4.36
CA CYS A 34 5.20 10.46 -4.77
C CYS A 34 3.83 10.93 -5.26
N TYR A 35 3.13 10.01 -5.88
CA TYR A 35 1.75 10.17 -6.28
C TYR A 35 0.91 9.17 -5.52
N ILE A 36 -0.19 9.65 -4.95
CA ILE A 36 -1.22 8.79 -4.37
C ILE A 36 -2.38 8.74 -5.33
N VAL A 37 -2.74 7.52 -5.74
CA VAL A 37 -3.90 7.23 -6.56
C VAL A 37 -4.92 6.50 -5.70
N ILE A 38 -6.13 7.04 -5.63
CA ILE A 38 -7.25 6.44 -4.91
C ILE A 38 -8.33 6.07 -5.93
N SER A 39 -8.63 4.79 -6.01
CA SER A 39 -9.80 4.26 -6.70
C SER A 39 -10.90 3.92 -5.67
N PRO A 40 -12.10 3.48 -6.08
CA PRO A 40 -13.14 3.06 -5.15
C PRO A 40 -12.72 1.92 -4.19
N GLU A 41 -11.76 1.09 -4.59
CA GLU A 41 -11.36 -0.12 -3.86
C GLU A 41 -9.90 -0.11 -3.41
N PHE A 42 -9.03 0.56 -4.14
CA PHE A 42 -7.58 0.52 -3.93
C PHE A 42 -7.00 1.88 -3.55
N PHE A 43 -6.04 1.81 -2.64
CA PHE A 43 -5.03 2.82 -2.38
C PHE A 43 -3.73 2.43 -3.07
N ILE A 44 -3.16 3.33 -3.87
CA ILE A 44 -1.93 3.08 -4.61
C ILE A 44 -0.96 4.25 -4.38
N GLU A 45 0.29 3.92 -4.12
CA GLU A 45 1.40 4.86 -4.07
C GLU A 45 2.41 4.56 -5.17
N LEU A 46 2.76 5.61 -5.92
CA LEU A 46 3.80 5.57 -6.93
C LEU A 46 4.91 6.54 -6.55
N LYS A 47 6.17 6.09 -6.57
CA LYS A 47 7.32 7.00 -6.55
C LYS A 47 7.32 7.80 -7.86
N ALA A 48 7.33 9.13 -7.77
CA ALA A 48 7.31 9.97 -8.96
C ALA A 48 8.61 9.81 -9.78
N ASP A 49 8.49 9.74 -11.10
CA ASP A 49 9.63 9.83 -12.01
C ASP A 49 10.06 11.31 -12.12
N PRO A 50 11.32 11.67 -11.82
CA PRO A 50 11.77 13.05 -11.85
C PRO A 50 11.85 13.63 -13.27
N ASN A 51 11.99 12.77 -14.29
CA ASN A 51 12.17 13.17 -15.68
C ASN A 51 10.84 13.17 -16.45
N ARG A 52 9.80 12.51 -15.92
CA ARG A 52 8.51 12.34 -16.61
C ARG A 52 7.33 12.63 -15.69
N ILE A 53 6.67 13.77 -15.94
CA ILE A 53 5.45 14.17 -15.26
C ILE A 53 4.36 13.11 -15.46
N ARG A 54 3.64 12.72 -14.40
CA ARG A 54 2.58 11.69 -14.44
C ARG A 54 3.07 10.28 -14.83
N TYR A 55 4.34 10.01 -14.59
CA TYR A 55 4.86 8.65 -14.54
C TYR A 55 5.39 8.35 -13.15
N GLY A 56 5.25 7.11 -12.72
CA GLY A 56 5.79 6.68 -11.44
C GLY A 56 5.94 5.18 -11.34
N THR A 57 6.80 4.76 -10.43
CA THR A 57 7.03 3.35 -10.14
C THR A 57 6.16 2.92 -8.97
N LEU A 58 5.45 1.81 -9.11
CA LEU A 58 4.64 1.25 -8.04
C LEU A 58 5.50 0.93 -6.82
N LYS A 59 5.18 1.52 -5.66
CA LYS A 59 5.86 1.24 -4.38
C LYS A 59 4.94 0.65 -3.34
N PHE A 60 3.66 0.98 -3.37
CA PHE A 60 2.69 0.41 -2.45
C PHE A 60 1.31 0.31 -3.09
N GLN A 61 0.60 -0.78 -2.84
CA GLN A 61 -0.80 -0.95 -3.23
C GLN A 61 -1.50 -1.75 -2.14
N GLN A 62 -2.69 -1.30 -1.74
CA GLN A 62 -3.51 -2.00 -0.78
C GLN A 62 -4.99 -1.71 -1.00
N TYR A 63 -5.85 -2.66 -0.61
CA TYR A 63 -7.29 -2.41 -0.56
C TYR A 63 -7.63 -1.35 0.51
N LEU A 64 -8.56 -0.47 0.19
CA LEU A 64 -9.09 0.51 1.14
C LEU A 64 -9.77 -0.17 2.33
N LEU A 65 -10.40 -1.33 2.14
CA LEU A 65 -11.03 -2.11 3.21
C LEU A 65 -10.04 -2.55 4.31
N LYS A 66 -8.73 -2.57 3.99
CA LYS A 66 -7.67 -2.90 4.93
C LYS A 66 -7.17 -1.68 5.71
N ILE A 67 -7.69 -0.47 5.46
CA ILE A 67 -7.36 0.71 6.28
C ILE A 67 -7.98 0.52 7.67
N GLU A 68 -7.12 0.45 8.67
CA GLU A 68 -7.51 0.34 10.08
C GLU A 68 -7.76 1.73 10.67
N LYS A 69 -6.80 2.66 10.46
CA LYS A 69 -6.86 4.03 10.99
C LYS A 69 -6.19 5.02 10.04
N VAL A 70 -6.72 6.24 10.04
CA VAL A 70 -6.11 7.42 9.38
C VAL A 70 -5.85 8.46 10.46
N LEU A 71 -4.60 8.87 10.61
CA LEU A 71 -4.13 9.80 11.63
C LEU A 71 -3.65 11.09 10.97
N TYR A 72 -4.06 12.23 11.51
CA TYR A 72 -3.60 13.56 11.11
C TYR A 72 -3.75 14.51 12.30
N LYS A 73 -2.91 15.56 12.37
CA LYS A 73 -2.98 16.55 13.44
C LYS A 73 -3.72 17.79 12.93
N LYS A 74 -4.47 18.47 13.81
CA LYS A 74 -5.08 19.78 13.48
C LYS A 74 -4.02 20.84 13.16
N ILE A 75 -2.88 20.78 13.86
CA ILE A 75 -1.78 21.75 13.74
C ILE A 75 -1.04 21.60 12.40
N ASP A 76 -0.89 20.37 11.92
CA ASP A 76 -0.31 20.09 10.59
C ASP A 76 -1.25 19.13 9.84
N PRO A 77 -2.27 19.66 9.14
CA PRO A 77 -3.24 18.85 8.44
C PRO A 77 -2.67 18.19 7.17
N HIS A 78 -1.51 18.65 6.69
CA HIS A 78 -0.88 18.11 5.49
C HIS A 78 -0.19 16.78 5.75
N LYS A 79 0.26 16.54 6.99
CA LYS A 79 0.87 15.28 7.40
C LYS A 79 -0.20 14.27 7.79
N ILE A 80 -0.38 13.27 6.92
CA ILE A 80 -1.38 12.22 7.06
C ILE A 80 -0.69 10.86 7.13
N THR A 81 -0.98 10.09 8.17
CA THR A 81 -0.52 8.70 8.33
C THR A 81 -1.69 7.75 8.13
N ILE A 82 -1.53 6.76 7.26
CA ILE A 82 -2.52 5.72 7.01
C ILE A 82 -1.94 4.40 7.49
N VAL A 83 -2.72 3.67 8.28
CA VAL A 83 -2.34 2.37 8.81
C VAL A 83 -3.23 1.30 8.20
N PHE A 84 -2.59 0.32 7.59
CA PHE A 84 -3.24 -0.81 6.94
C PHE A 84 -3.03 -2.08 7.77
N LYS A 85 -4.07 -2.91 7.88
CA LYS A 85 -4.02 -4.24 8.44
C LYS A 85 -3.79 -5.25 7.31
N ASP A 86 -2.68 -5.97 7.36
CA ASP A 86 -2.37 -7.04 6.40
C ASP A 86 -1.95 -8.31 7.13
N PHE A 87 -1.76 -9.39 6.39
CA PHE A 87 -1.22 -10.63 6.92
C PHE A 87 0.25 -10.77 6.52
N GLU A 88 1.10 -11.23 7.44
CA GLU A 88 2.47 -11.57 7.13
C GLU A 88 2.44 -12.65 6.04
N LYS A 89 3.00 -12.32 4.86
CA LYS A 89 3.16 -13.32 3.82
C LYS A 89 4.03 -14.44 4.38
N PRO A 90 3.72 -15.71 4.11
CA PRO A 90 4.57 -16.80 4.54
C PRO A 90 5.98 -16.51 4.03
N LYS A 91 6.95 -16.38 4.95
CA LYS A 91 8.36 -16.31 4.59
C LYS A 91 8.66 -17.65 3.93
N GLN A 92 8.64 -17.70 2.60
CA GLN A 92 9.22 -18.81 1.87
C GLN A 92 10.70 -18.81 2.20
N LYS A 93 11.10 -19.57 3.23
CA LYS A 93 12.49 -19.97 3.39
C LYS A 93 12.82 -20.71 2.09
N ASN A 94 13.71 -20.14 1.28
CA ASN A 94 14.20 -20.79 0.06
C ASN A 94 14.90 -22.10 0.47
N LYS A 95 14.13 -23.20 0.56
CA LYS A 95 14.63 -24.56 0.75
C LYS A 95 15.54 -25.00 -0.41
N PHE A 96 15.53 -24.29 -1.53
CA PHE A 96 16.40 -24.57 -2.68
C PHE A 96 17.90 -24.46 -2.33
N LEU A 97 18.31 -23.55 -1.42
CA LEU A 97 19.71 -23.47 -1.00
C LEU A 97 20.16 -24.66 -0.13
N LYS A 98 19.23 -25.34 0.55
CA LYS A 98 19.53 -26.56 1.33
C LYS A 98 19.65 -27.81 0.43
N PHE A 99 19.03 -27.81 -0.75
CA PHE A 99 19.06 -28.96 -1.67
C PHE A 99 20.44 -29.15 -2.33
N LEU A 100 21.21 -28.08 -2.50
CA LEU A 100 22.52 -28.12 -3.17
C LEU A 100 23.70 -28.41 -2.23
N SER A 101 23.50 -28.50 -0.91
CA SER A 101 24.60 -28.43 0.06
C SER A 101 24.87 -29.69 0.90
N SER A 102 24.07 -30.76 0.86
CA SER A 102 24.39 -31.92 1.73
C SER A 102 23.64 -33.20 1.39
N SER A 103 24.45 -34.25 1.26
CA SER A 103 24.16 -35.68 1.18
C SER A 103 23.13 -36.18 2.20
N LYS A 104 22.32 -37.15 1.74
CA LYS A 104 21.50 -38.12 2.48
C LYS A 104 21.46 -37.97 4.01
N GLU A 105 20.40 -37.36 4.52
CA GLU A 105 19.56 -37.92 5.59
C GLU A 105 18.23 -37.17 5.61
N SER A 106 17.14 -37.93 5.46
CA SER A 106 15.78 -37.45 5.27
C SER A 106 15.05 -37.46 6.62
N GLU A 107 15.25 -36.44 7.43
CA GLU A 107 14.29 -36.14 8.50
C GLU A 107 13.14 -35.31 7.92
N SER A 108 11.94 -35.87 8.02
CA SER A 108 10.68 -35.23 7.68
C SER A 108 10.42 -34.06 8.64
N GLU A 109 10.93 -32.87 8.32
CA GLU A 109 10.47 -31.61 8.93
C GLU A 109 8.96 -31.47 8.63
N SER A 110 8.12 -31.70 9.65
CA SER A 110 6.71 -31.36 9.59
C SER A 110 6.59 -29.84 9.37
N ILE A 111 5.84 -29.44 8.35
CA ILE A 111 5.56 -28.03 8.09
C ILE A 111 4.51 -27.62 9.11
N GLU A 112 4.97 -27.12 10.26
CA GLU A 112 4.10 -26.52 11.28
C GLU A 112 3.36 -25.33 10.63
N GLN A 113 2.09 -25.53 10.29
CA GLN A 113 1.25 -24.56 9.61
C GLN A 113 0.84 -23.47 10.61
N LYS A 114 1.73 -22.49 10.83
CA LYS A 114 1.48 -21.37 11.73
C LYS A 114 0.35 -20.50 11.17
N GLU A 115 -0.61 -20.16 12.02
CA GLU A 115 -1.67 -19.22 11.69
C GLU A 115 -1.10 -17.91 11.13
N PRO A 116 -1.76 -17.28 10.13
CA PRO A 116 -1.26 -16.07 9.50
C PRO A 116 -1.20 -14.91 10.51
N LYS A 117 0.02 -14.48 10.85
CA LYS A 117 0.25 -13.36 11.76
C LYS A 117 -0.22 -12.05 11.14
N ILE A 118 -1.07 -11.32 11.85
CA ILE A 118 -1.51 -9.98 11.44
C ILE A 118 -0.35 -8.99 11.59
N ILE A 119 -0.13 -8.15 10.57
CA ILE A 119 0.82 -7.04 10.57
C ILE A 119 0.11 -5.71 10.34
N LEU A 120 0.67 -4.64 10.90
CA LEU A 120 0.24 -3.27 10.65
C LEU A 120 1.29 -2.56 9.79
N ILE A 121 0.85 -2.02 8.66
CA ILE A 121 1.71 -1.30 7.71
C ILE A 121 1.35 0.18 7.79
N GLU A 122 2.30 1.00 8.25
CA GLU A 122 2.11 2.45 8.34
C GLU A 122 2.76 3.18 7.16
N ARG A 123 2.02 4.07 6.52
CA ARG A 123 2.53 4.98 5.50
C ARG A 123 2.20 6.42 5.85
N THR A 124 3.21 7.27 5.94
CA THR A 124 3.05 8.69 6.27
C THR A 124 3.36 9.55 5.06
N TYR A 125 2.51 10.55 4.81
CA TYR A 125 2.59 11.42 3.65
C TYR A 125 2.41 12.88 4.04
N THR A 126 3.11 13.79 3.35
CA THR A 126 2.69 15.19 3.21
C THR A 126 1.85 15.32 1.96
N ILE A 127 0.59 15.72 2.07
CA ILE A 127 -0.36 15.81 0.95
C ILE A 127 -0.68 17.28 0.66
N LYS A 128 -0.63 17.68 -0.61
CA LYS A 128 -0.87 19.09 -1.00
C LYS A 128 -2.28 19.58 -0.66
N ASP A 129 -3.29 18.73 -0.88
CA ASP A 129 -4.71 19.04 -0.59
C ASP A 129 -5.29 17.99 0.38
N PRO A 130 -5.05 18.14 1.69
CA PRO A 130 -5.45 17.14 2.68
C PRO A 130 -6.96 17.08 2.89
N LYS A 131 -7.67 18.22 2.72
CA LYS A 131 -9.13 18.28 2.90
C LYS A 131 -9.84 17.43 1.85
N LYS A 132 -9.51 17.63 0.57
CA LYS A 132 -10.08 16.84 -0.53
C LYS A 132 -9.73 15.36 -0.40
N PHE A 133 -8.49 15.08 -0.01
CA PHE A 133 -8.00 13.71 0.21
C PHE A 133 -8.81 12.97 1.29
N LEU A 134 -8.96 13.57 2.47
CA LEU A 134 -9.69 12.97 3.60
C LEU A 134 -11.18 12.83 3.30
N GLN A 135 -11.79 13.80 2.61
CA GLN A 135 -13.19 13.71 2.17
C GLN A 135 -13.41 12.51 1.24
N LEU A 136 -12.52 12.32 0.27
CA LEU A 136 -12.59 11.20 -0.66
C LEU A 136 -12.43 9.86 0.06
N LEU A 137 -11.41 9.72 0.90
CA LEU A 137 -11.19 8.49 1.68
C LEU A 137 -12.41 8.17 2.55
N SER A 138 -12.95 9.16 3.27
CA SER A 138 -14.15 8.99 4.09
C SER A 138 -15.35 8.53 3.26
N LYS A 139 -15.56 9.12 2.08
CA LYS A 139 -16.62 8.72 1.14
C LYS A 139 -16.48 7.26 0.71
N ASN A 140 -15.28 6.84 0.31
CA ASN A 140 -15.04 5.46 -0.15
C ASN A 140 -15.15 4.46 1.01
N MET A 141 -14.57 4.76 2.18
CA MET A 141 -14.68 3.90 3.36
C MET A 141 -16.13 3.71 3.82
N LYS A 142 -16.96 4.76 3.78
CA LYS A 142 -18.40 4.64 4.08
C LYS A 142 -19.12 3.70 3.11
N LYS A 143 -18.78 3.75 1.82
CA LYS A 143 -19.34 2.83 0.81
C LYS A 143 -18.94 1.39 1.08
N ILE A 144 -17.66 1.12 1.35
CA ILE A 144 -17.14 -0.22 1.67
C ILE A 144 -17.82 -0.79 2.92
N LYS A 145 -17.98 0.02 3.98
CA LYS A 145 -18.69 -0.40 5.19
C LYS A 145 -20.13 -0.83 4.92
N LYS A 146 -20.86 -0.08 4.08
CA LYS A 146 -22.23 -0.43 3.66
C LYS A 146 -22.27 -1.76 2.89
N ILE A 147 -21.30 -2.02 2.02
CA ILE A 147 -21.22 -3.29 1.28
C ILE A 147 -20.99 -4.45 2.26
N LYS A 148 -20.06 -4.29 3.20
CA LYS A 148 -19.75 -5.32 4.20
C LYS A 148 -20.97 -5.66 5.08
N GLN A 149 -21.78 -4.66 5.46
CA GLN A 149 -23.00 -4.88 6.24
C GLN A 149 -24.10 -5.65 5.49
N LYS A 150 -24.13 -5.59 4.16
CA LYS A 150 -25.12 -6.33 3.34
C LYS A 150 -24.72 -7.78 3.08
N LEU A 151 -23.44 -8.11 3.26
CA LEU A 151 -22.90 -9.46 3.05
C LEU A 151 -22.98 -10.32 4.31
N ASN A 152 -23.19 -9.69 5.47
CA ASN A 152 -23.53 -10.34 6.74
C ASN A 152 -25.05 -10.42 6.87
#